data_AF-A0A5J4P4K2-F1
#
_entry.id   AF-A0A5J4P4K2-F1
#
_cell.length_a   1.000
_cell.length_b   1.000
_cell.length_c   1.000
_cell.angle_alpha   90.00
_cell.angle_beta   90.00
_cell.angle_gamma   90.00
#
_symmetry.space_group_name_H-M   'P 1'
#
loop_
_entity.id
_entity.type
_entity.pdbx_description
1 polymer ?
#
loop_
_entity_poly.entity_id
_entity_poly.type
_entity_poly.pdbx_seq_one_letter_code
_entity_poly.pdbx_strand_id
1 'polypeptide(L)'
;LRSIFLYLLYSLFHIRLYIFLQQFKLRLNLDSRKHEEIGSLLLKANERRKETGSYNLACLYALTGKDGKACQYLEENLKNNQGIRGRDFIENDVGFTTLKASPRFRQLLDKYFPPEES
;
A
#
# COMPACT_ATOMS: atom_id res chain seq x y z
N LEU A 1 21.65 6.44 19.98
CA LEU A 1 20.35 7.04 20.37
C LEU A 1 19.53 7.61 19.21
N ARG A 2 20.09 8.41 18.28
CA ARG A 2 19.34 8.96 17.12
C ARG A 2 18.63 7.91 16.25
N SER A 3 19.27 6.76 16.01
CA SER A 3 18.71 5.70 15.15
C SER A 3 17.45 5.03 15.72
N ILE A 4 17.44 4.78 17.04
CA ILE A 4 16.29 4.18 17.74
C ILE A 4 15.11 5.15 17.77
N PHE A 5 15.37 6.45 17.94
CA PHE A 5 14.32 7.48 17.93
C PHE A 5 13.65 7.63 16.55
N LEU A 6 14.44 7.59 15.47
CA LEU A 6 13.92 7.54 14.09
C LEU A 6 13.13 6.27 13.81
N TYR A 7 13.60 5.12 14.28
CA TYR A 7 12.90 3.84 14.13
C TYR A 7 11.58 3.81 14.91
N LEU A 8 11.56 4.36 16.12
CA LEU A 8 10.35 4.52 16.92
C LEU A 8 9.37 5.50 16.29
N LEU A 9 9.83 6.64 15.77
CA LEU A 9 8.98 7.58 15.01
C LEU A 9 8.43 6.96 13.72
N TYR A 10 9.24 6.19 12.99
CA TYR A 10 8.84 5.49 11.77
C TYR A 10 7.79 4.41 12.09
N SER A 11 8.02 3.60 13.12
CA SER A 11 7.07 2.59 13.59
C SER A 11 5.76 3.21 14.10
N LEU A 12 5.82 4.34 14.83
CA LEU A 12 4.64 5.08 15.30
C LEU A 12 3.85 5.68 14.14
N PHE A 13 4.51 6.14 13.07
CA PHE A 13 3.86 6.64 11.87
C PHE A 13 3.16 5.51 11.10
N HIS A 14 3.80 4.33 11.00
CA HIS A 14 3.25 3.15 10.35
C HIS A 14 2.09 2.54 11.14
N ILE A 15 2.18 2.46 12.47
CA ILE A 15 1.12 1.98 13.36
C ILE A 15 -0.08 2.93 13.34
N ARG A 16 0.14 4.26 13.35
CA ARG A 16 -0.95 5.24 13.25
C ARG A 16 -1.63 5.23 11.90
N LEU A 17 -0.88 5.06 10.82
CA LEU A 17 -1.45 4.92 9.47
C LEU A 17 -2.21 3.59 9.32
N TYR A 18 -1.71 2.50 9.88
CA TYR A 18 -2.39 1.20 9.90
C TYR A 18 -3.69 1.26 10.70
N ILE A 19 -3.67 1.83 11.91
CA ILE A 19 -4.89 2.06 12.72
C ILE A 19 -5.84 3.02 12.00
N PHE A 20 -5.32 4.06 11.32
CA PHE A 20 -6.13 4.97 10.51
C PHE A 20 -6.79 4.23 9.34
N LEU A 21 -6.09 3.34 8.64
CA LEU A 21 -6.62 2.51 7.55
C LEU A 21 -7.63 1.46 8.06
N GLN A 22 -7.44 0.91 9.26
CA GLN A 22 -8.41 0.01 9.91
C GLN A 22 -9.66 0.78 10.38
N GLN A 23 -9.51 2.02 10.87
CA GLN A 23 -10.61 2.94 11.18
C GLN A 23 -11.31 3.44 9.89
N PHE A 24 -10.56 3.55 8.80
CA PHE A 24 -11.04 3.87 7.45
C PHE A 24 -11.88 2.73 6.87
N LYS A 25 -11.49 1.47 7.14
CA LYS A 25 -12.25 0.25 6.82
C LYS A 25 -13.63 0.25 7.48
N LEU A 26 -13.75 0.77 8.70
CA LEU A 26 -15.03 0.93 9.42
C LEU A 26 -15.90 2.08 8.87
N ARG A 27 -15.31 3.06 8.17
CA ARG A 27 -16.00 4.22 7.56
C ARG A 27 -16.29 4.06 6.07
N LEU A 28 -16.17 2.86 5.49
CA LEU A 28 -16.47 2.55 4.08
C LEU A 28 -17.99 2.54 3.76
N ASN A 29 -18.71 3.53 4.31
CA ASN A 29 -19.87 4.12 3.67
C ASN A 29 -19.40 5.43 2.96
N LEU A 30 -18.35 5.32 2.14
CA LEU A 30 -17.69 6.45 1.48
C LEU A 30 -18.43 6.75 0.17
N ASP A 31 -19.09 7.90 0.10
CA ASP A 31 -19.57 8.44 -1.19
C ASP A 31 -18.37 8.83 -2.07
N SER A 32 -18.59 8.91 -3.40
CA SER A 32 -17.57 9.18 -4.41
C SER A 32 -16.69 10.41 -4.11
N ARG A 33 -17.25 11.47 -3.49
CA ARG A 33 -16.51 12.70 -3.17
C ARG A 33 -15.40 12.48 -2.14
N LYS A 34 -15.66 11.66 -1.11
CA LYS A 34 -14.64 11.38 -0.09
C LYS A 34 -13.47 10.58 -0.68
N HIS A 35 -13.74 9.68 -1.64
CA HIS A 35 -12.68 8.95 -2.34
C HIS A 35 -11.74 9.87 -3.11
N GLU A 36 -12.27 10.90 -3.75
CA GLU A 36 -11.47 11.87 -4.51
C GLU A 36 -10.58 12.73 -3.60
N GLU A 37 -11.12 13.22 -2.49
CA GLU A 37 -10.35 13.98 -1.50
C GLU A 37 -9.20 13.17 -0.92
N ILE A 38 -9.46 11.91 -0.51
CA ILE A 38 -8.43 11.02 0.02
C ILE A 38 -7.40 10.68 -1.06
N GLY A 39 -7.83 10.43 -2.30
CA GLY A 39 -6.93 10.23 -3.43
C GLY A 39 -6.00 11.43 -3.65
N SER A 40 -6.52 12.65 -3.59
CA SER A 40 -5.74 13.89 -3.72
C SER A 40 -4.70 14.05 -2.61
N LEU A 41 -5.08 13.76 -1.36
CA LEU A 41 -4.15 13.79 -0.23
C LEU A 41 -3.03 12.75 -0.37
N LEU A 42 -3.38 11.53 -0.80
CA LEU A 42 -2.39 10.47 -1.01
C LEU A 42 -1.46 10.75 -2.19
N LEU A 43 -1.95 11.38 -3.26
CA LEU A 43 -1.11 11.84 -4.37
C LEU A 43 -0.08 12.87 -3.90
N LYS A 44 -0.51 13.90 -3.15
CA LYS A 44 0.39 14.89 -2.55
C LYS A 44 1.39 14.26 -1.58
N ALA A 45 0.96 13.26 -0.80
CA ALA A 45 1.86 12.51 0.07
C ALA A 45 2.89 11.70 -0.73
N ASN A 46 2.48 11.08 -1.84
CA ASN A 46 3.37 10.32 -2.73
C ASN A 46 4.43 11.21 -3.39
N GLU A 47 4.08 12.44 -3.78
CA GLU A 47 5.05 13.42 -4.30
C GLU A 47 6.17 13.74 -3.30
N ARG A 48 5.85 13.75 -2.00
CA ARG A 48 6.81 14.07 -0.92
C ARG A 48 7.56 12.85 -0.41
N ARG A 49 6.91 11.69 -0.38
CA ARG A 49 7.45 10.40 0.10
C ARG A 49 6.90 9.26 -0.74
N LYS A 50 7.53 9.04 -1.90
CA LYS A 50 7.18 7.97 -2.84
C LYS A 50 7.12 6.59 -2.19
N GLU A 51 7.94 6.37 -1.17
CA GLU A 51 8.08 5.12 -0.42
C GLU A 51 6.82 4.64 0.29
N THR A 52 6.04 5.56 0.86
CA THR A 52 4.83 5.25 1.64
C THR A 52 3.57 5.64 0.90
N GLY A 53 3.62 6.70 0.08
CA GLY A 53 2.47 7.17 -0.69
C GLY A 53 1.99 6.17 -1.73
N SER A 54 2.91 5.52 -2.44
CA SER A 54 2.59 4.57 -3.51
C SER A 54 1.87 3.33 -2.97
N TYR A 55 2.30 2.80 -1.81
CA TYR A 55 1.61 1.67 -1.18
C TYR A 55 0.17 2.02 -0.78
N ASN A 56 -0.04 3.18 -0.17
CA ASN A 56 -1.38 3.64 0.22
C ASN A 56 -2.29 3.88 -0.99
N LEU A 57 -1.74 4.45 -2.07
CA LEU A 57 -2.47 4.62 -3.33
C LEU A 57 -2.85 3.26 -3.92
N ALA A 58 -1.96 2.27 -3.87
CA ALA A 58 -2.26 0.92 -4.31
C ALA A 58 -3.45 0.32 -3.55
N CYS A 59 -3.46 0.42 -2.21
CA CYS A 59 -4.57 -0.04 -1.39
C CYS A 59 -5.88 0.70 -1.70
N LEU A 60 -5.84 2.04 -1.83
CA LEU A 60 -7.04 2.83 -2.16
C LEU A 60 -7.63 2.41 -3.51
N TYR A 61 -6.78 2.25 -4.54
CA TYR A 61 -7.25 1.87 -5.86
C TYR A 61 -7.76 0.43 -5.91
N ALA A 62 -7.17 -0.48 -5.12
CA ALA A 62 -7.67 -1.84 -4.98
C ALA A 62 -9.06 -1.88 -4.33
N LEU A 63 -9.25 -1.11 -3.24
CA LEU A 63 -10.53 -1.00 -2.54
C LEU A 63 -11.63 -0.34 -3.40
N THR A 64 -11.26 0.46 -4.39
CA THR A 64 -12.20 1.14 -5.30
C THR A 64 -12.36 0.43 -6.65
N GLY A 65 -11.87 -0.82 -6.78
CA GLY A 65 -12.01 -1.65 -7.98
C GLY A 65 -11.22 -1.16 -9.19
N LYS A 66 -10.21 -0.30 -8.98
CA LYS A 66 -9.35 0.28 -10.02
C LYS A 66 -8.05 -0.52 -10.12
N ASP A 67 -8.18 -1.81 -10.41
CA ASP A 67 -7.09 -2.80 -10.31
C ASP A 67 -5.83 -2.43 -11.09
N GLY A 68 -5.99 -1.86 -12.28
CA GLY A 68 -4.87 -1.41 -13.10
C GLY A 68 -4.03 -0.34 -12.42
N LYS A 69 -4.68 0.66 -11.80
CA LYS A 69 -3.99 1.71 -11.03
C LYS A 69 -3.41 1.13 -9.75
N ALA A 70 -4.11 0.22 -9.10
CA ALA A 70 -3.62 -0.42 -7.89
C ALA A 70 -2.31 -1.17 -8.14
N CYS A 71 -2.25 -2.00 -9.19
CA CYS A 71 -1.04 -2.70 -9.59
C CYS A 71 0.09 -1.75 -10.01
N GLN A 72 -0.23 -0.64 -10.69
CA GLN A 72 0.77 0.36 -11.07
C GLN A 72 1.46 0.98 -9.84
N TYR A 73 0.68 1.44 -8.86
CA TYR A 73 1.24 2.03 -7.65
C TYR A 73 1.91 1.00 -6.74
N LEU A 74 1.43 -0.24 -6.73
CA LEU A 74 2.12 -1.32 -6.02
C LEU A 74 3.48 -1.60 -6.66
N GLU A 75 3.56 -1.65 -7.99
CA GLU A 75 4.84 -1.82 -8.68
C GLU A 75 5.79 -0.65 -8.40
N GLU A 76 5.30 0.59 -8.42
CA GLU A 76 6.09 1.76 -8.02
C GLU A 76 6.63 1.60 -6.59
N ASN A 77 5.81 1.08 -5.68
CA ASN A 77 6.24 0.82 -4.31
C ASN A 77 7.36 -0.23 -4.26
N LEU A 78 7.14 -1.38 -4.91
CA LEU A 78 8.09 -2.50 -4.93
C LEU A 78 9.44 -2.11 -5.55
N LYS A 79 9.44 -1.29 -6.61
CA LYS A 79 10.66 -0.75 -7.22
C LYS A 79 11.47 0.13 -6.27
N ASN A 80 10.79 0.99 -5.51
CA ASN A 80 11.44 2.00 -4.67
C ASN A 80 11.72 1.52 -3.24
N ASN A 81 11.15 0.38 -2.82
CA ASN A 81 11.16 -0.09 -1.42
C ASN A 81 11.51 -1.57 -1.31
N GLN A 82 12.45 -2.03 -2.15
CA GLN A 82 12.91 -3.42 -2.12
C GLN A 82 13.37 -3.80 -0.71
N GLY A 83 12.88 -4.94 -0.22
CA GLY A 83 13.24 -5.47 1.11
C GLY A 83 12.52 -4.82 2.30
N ILE A 84 11.72 -3.77 2.13
CA ILE A 84 10.96 -3.16 3.24
C ILE A 84 9.72 -3.99 3.59
N ARG A 85 9.00 -4.50 2.58
CA ARG A 85 7.80 -5.33 2.76
C ARG A 85 8.00 -6.65 2.03
N GLY A 86 7.76 -7.75 2.74
CA GLY A 86 7.78 -9.10 2.16
C GLY A 86 6.47 -9.44 1.44
N ARG A 87 6.52 -10.47 0.61
CA ARG A 87 5.36 -11.03 -0.11
C ARG A 87 4.17 -11.27 0.82
N ASP A 88 4.40 -12.01 1.92
CA ASP A 88 3.35 -12.40 2.86
C ASP A 88 2.64 -11.19 3.48
N PHE A 89 3.36 -10.11 3.74
CA PHE A 89 2.75 -8.88 4.26
C PHE A 89 1.73 -8.31 3.25
N ILE A 90 2.10 -8.26 1.98
CA ILE A 90 1.28 -7.69 0.91
C ILE A 90 0.09 -8.61 0.60
N GLU A 91 0.32 -9.92 0.53
CA GLU A 91 -0.73 -10.91 0.27
C GLU A 91 -1.75 -10.98 1.42
N ASN A 92 -1.37 -10.65 2.65
CA ASN A 92 -2.29 -10.62 3.78
C ASN A 92 -2.91 -9.23 4.05
N ASP A 93 -2.48 -8.18 3.35
CA ASP A 93 -3.07 -6.86 3.52
C ASP A 93 -4.51 -6.83 2.99
N VAL A 94 -5.41 -6.35 3.85
CA VAL A 94 -6.84 -6.24 3.57
C VAL A 94 -7.14 -5.25 2.44
N GLY A 95 -6.26 -4.28 2.19
CA GLY A 95 -6.34 -3.34 1.07
C GLY A 95 -6.33 -4.03 -0.29
N PHE A 96 -5.69 -5.21 -0.39
CA PHE A 96 -5.59 -5.97 -1.63
C PHE A 96 -6.56 -7.14 -1.74
N THR A 97 -7.54 -7.25 -0.83
CA THR A 97 -8.49 -8.37 -0.80
C THR A 97 -9.14 -8.64 -2.17
N THR A 98 -9.54 -7.58 -2.88
CA THR A 98 -10.14 -7.67 -4.22
C THR A 98 -9.14 -8.08 -5.31
N LEU A 99 -7.85 -7.77 -5.13
CA LEU A 99 -6.79 -8.06 -6.09
C LEU A 99 -6.19 -9.46 -5.97
N LYS A 100 -6.40 -10.18 -4.86
CA LYS A 100 -5.75 -11.50 -4.66
C LYS A 100 -6.10 -12.51 -5.77
N ALA A 101 -7.31 -12.40 -6.34
CA ALA A 101 -7.73 -13.22 -7.46
C ALA A 101 -7.15 -12.77 -8.82
N SER A 102 -6.60 -11.55 -8.90
CA SER A 102 -6.09 -10.97 -10.14
C SER A 102 -4.82 -11.69 -10.61
N PRO A 103 -4.80 -12.24 -11.85
CA PRO A 103 -3.59 -12.79 -12.43
C PRO A 103 -2.45 -11.77 -12.49
N ARG A 104 -2.78 -10.50 -12.78
CA ARG A 104 -1.80 -9.41 -12.86
C ARG A 104 -1.15 -9.13 -11.50
N PHE A 105 -1.92 -9.19 -10.41
CA PHE A 105 -1.39 -9.00 -9.07
C PHE A 105 -0.41 -10.11 -8.70
N ARG A 106 -0.77 -11.38 -8.96
CA ARG A 106 0.11 -12.53 -8.72
C ARG A 106 1.41 -12.44 -9.53
N GLN A 107 1.31 -12.20 -10.83
CA GLN A 107 2.48 -12.00 -11.70
C GLN A 107 3.37 -10.85 -11.24
N LEU A 108 2.78 -9.76 -10.74
CA LEU A 108 3.53 -8.66 -10.17
C LEU A 108 4.30 -9.11 -8.92
N LEU A 109 3.68 -9.86 -8.00
CA LEU A 109 4.37 -10.36 -6.83
C LEU A 109 5.49 -11.34 -7.20
N ASP A 110 5.23 -12.29 -8.09
CA ASP A 110 6.25 -13.27 -8.51
C ASP A 110 7.47 -12.59 -9.15
N LYS A 111 7.27 -11.45 -9.83
CA LYS A 111 8.37 -10.63 -10.39
C LYS A 111 9.30 -10.04 -9.32
N TYR A 112 8.77 -9.62 -8.18
CA TYR A 112 9.56 -8.96 -7.12
C TYR A 112 9.92 -9.88 -5.94
N PHE A 113 9.25 -11.03 -5.85
CA PHE A 113 9.46 -12.07 -4.86
C PHE A 113 9.56 -13.42 -5.58
N PRO A 114 10.60 -13.62 -6.41
CA PRO A 114 10.80 -14.90 -7.07
C PRO A 114 10.93 -16.01 -6.01
N PRO A 115 10.42 -17.22 -6.28
CA PRO A 115 10.70 -18.36 -5.42
C PRO A 115 12.21 -18.56 -5.32
N GLU A 116 12.69 -18.97 -4.14
CA GLU A 116 14.10 -19.36 -4.00
C GLU A 116 14.38 -20.48 -5.01
N GLU A 117 15.41 -20.29 -5.83
CA GLU A 117 15.89 -21.36 -6.72
C GLU A 117 16.36 -22.52 -5.84
N SER A 118 15.66 -23.64 -5.94
CA SER A 118 15.98 -24.90 -5.25
C SER A 118 17.27 -25.52 -5.75
#